data_AF-A0A2P6TMM1-F1
#
_entry.id   AF-A0A2P6TMM1-F1
#
_cell.length_a   1.000
_cell.length_b   1.000
_cell.length_c   1.000
_cell.angle_alpha   90.00
_cell.angle_beta   90.00
_cell.angle_gamma   90.00
#
_symmetry.space_group_name_H-M   'P 1'
#
loop_
_entity.id
_entity.type
_entity.pdbx_description
1 polymer ?
#
loop_
_entity_poly.entity_id
_entity_poly.type
_entity_poly.pdbx_seq_one_letter_code
_entity_poly.pdbx_strand_id
1 'polypeptide(L)' 'MRIQSMSEKALRTRIWKITRVDKLHSFVQVLDACGMAELAAEAREALSQLTGGAVTG' A
#
# COMPACT_ATOMS: atom_id res chain seq x y z
N MET A 1 9.87 -14.56 -0.47
CA MET A 1 8.76 -13.59 -0.40
C MET A 1 9.04 -12.45 -1.40
N ARG A 2 8.19 -12.23 -2.43
CA ARG A 2 8.55 -11.44 -3.64
C ARG A 2 8.78 -9.92 -3.41
N ILE A 3 8.39 -9.39 -2.25
CA ILE A 3 8.56 -7.98 -1.90
C ILE A 3 9.89 -7.69 -1.20
N GLN A 4 10.53 -8.70 -0.58
CA GLN A 4 11.82 -8.53 0.11
C GLN A 4 12.99 -8.32 -0.86
N SER A 5 12.83 -8.73 -2.12
CA SER A 5 13.81 -8.49 -3.19
C SER A 5 13.60 -7.15 -3.91
N MET A 6 12.57 -6.37 -3.56
CA MET A 6 12.29 -5.09 -4.18
C MET A 6 12.83 -3.95 -3.33
N SER A 7 13.39 -2.93 -3.98
CA SER A 7 13.76 -1.70 -3.31
C SER A 7 12.51 -1.00 -2.76
N GLU A 8 12.68 -0.27 -1.66
CA GLU A 8 11.61 0.52 -1.05
C GLU A 8 10.93 1.45 -2.06
N LYS A 9 11.71 2.11 -2.93
CA LYS A 9 11.19 2.97 -4.00
C LYS A 9 10.24 2.23 -4.95
N ALA A 10 10.54 0.98 -5.28
CA ALA A 10 9.68 0.18 -6.15
C ALA A 10 8.40 -0.28 -5.44
N LEU A 11 8.47 -0.51 -4.12
CA LEU A 11 7.29 -0.79 -3.29
C LEU A 11 6.38 0.44 -3.19
N ARG A 12 6.92 1.62 -2.87
CA ARG A 12 6.17 2.90 -2.89
C ARG A 12 5.52 3.14 -4.26
N THR A 13 6.28 2.98 -5.34
CA THR A 13 5.73 3.11 -6.70
C THR A 13 4.57 2.16 -6.96
N ARG A 14 4.62 0.93 -6.43
CA ARG A 14 3.52 -0.03 -6.56
C ARG A 14 2.30 0.37 -5.73
N ILE A 15 2.49 0.84 -4.51
CA ILE A 15 1.40 1.27 -3.62
C ILE A 15 0.46 2.23 -4.37
N TRP A 16 1.01 3.30 -4.95
CA TRP A 16 0.24 4.32 -5.66
C TRP A 16 -0.28 3.90 -7.04
N LYS A 17 0.25 2.81 -7.61
CA LYS A 17 -0.21 2.28 -8.91
C LYS A 17 -1.33 1.26 -8.77
N ILE A 18 -1.55 0.69 -7.58
CA ILE A 18 -2.64 -0.26 -7.38
C ILE A 18 -3.94 0.52 -7.32
N THR A 19 -4.80 0.33 -8.32
CA THR A 19 -6.13 0.95 -8.40
C THR A 19 -7.26 0.02 -7.95
N ARG A 20 -6.94 -1.22 -7.57
CA ARG A 20 -7.94 -2.18 -7.06
C ARG A 20 -7.84 -2.27 -5.55
N VAL A 21 -8.92 -1.90 -4.87
CA VAL A 21 -9.05 -1.90 -3.41
C VAL A 21 -8.64 -3.26 -2.81
N ASP A 22 -9.17 -4.37 -3.34
CA ASP A 22 -8.84 -5.71 -2.82
C ASP A 22 -7.34 -6.01 -2.90
N LYS A 23 -6.69 -5.59 -3.99
CA LYS A 23 -5.26 -5.81 -4.19
C LYS A 23 -4.43 -4.95 -3.26
N LEU A 24 -4.83 -3.70 -3.02
CA LEU A 24 -4.12 -2.80 -2.13
C LEU A 24 -4.30 -3.25 -0.67
N HIS A 25 -5.49 -3.73 -0.30
CA HIS A 25 -5.74 -4.34 1.00
C HIS A 25 -4.87 -5.59 1.24
N SER A 26 -4.81 -6.52 0.29
CA SER A 26 -3.87 -7.65 0.38
C SER A 26 -2.42 -7.19 0.45
N PHE A 27 -2.06 -6.11 -0.24
CA PHE A 27 -0.69 -5.59 -0.24
C PHE A 27 -0.29 -5.03 1.14
N VAL A 28 -1.20 -4.31 1.82
CA VAL A 28 -1.01 -3.85 3.20
C VAL A 28 -0.72 -5.03 4.13
N GLN A 29 -1.50 -6.11 4.05
CA GLN A 29 -1.29 -7.29 4.89
C GLN A 29 0.10 -7.92 4.71
N VAL A 30 0.59 -7.96 3.46
CA VAL A 30 1.91 -8.51 3.15
C VAL A 30 3.04 -7.61 3.68
N LEU A 31 2.87 -6.28 3.61
CA LEU A 31 3.84 -5.31 4.17
C LEU A 31 3.90 -5.39 5.71
N ASP A 32 2.74 -5.52 6.36
CA ASP A 32 2.61 -5.67 7.81
C ASP A 32 3.30 -6.96 8.30
N ALA A 33 3.04 -8.08 7.61
CA ALA A 33 3.71 -9.36 7.88
C ALA A 33 5.23 -9.34 7.65
N CYS A 34 5.74 -8.39 6.85
CA CYS A 34 7.17 -8.17 6.66
C CYS A 34 7.80 -7.18 7.65
N GLY A 35 7.02 -6.59 8.57
CA GLY A 35 7.49 -5.54 9.46
C GLY A 35 7.82 -4.22 8.76
N MET A 36 7.32 -4.01 7.54
CA MET A 36 7.57 -2.78 6.76
C MET A 36 6.55 -1.69 7.13
N ALA A 37 6.61 -1.21 8.36
CA ALA A 37 5.59 -0.34 8.96
C ALA A 37 5.34 0.96 8.17
N GLU A 38 6.39 1.63 7.70
CA GLU A 38 6.27 2.88 6.92
C GLU A 38 5.56 2.67 5.59
N LEU A 39 5.93 1.61 4.87
CA LEU A 39 5.27 1.24 3.60
C LEU A 39 3.83 0.78 3.83
N ALA A 40 3.56 0.07 4.93
CA ALA A 40 2.21 -0.34 5.28
C ALA A 40 1.31 0.86 5.61
N ALA A 41 1.85 1.87 6.29
CA ALA A 41 1.15 3.13 6.55
C ALA A 41 0.81 3.86 5.24
N GLU A 42 1.78 4.03 4.35
CA GLU A 42 1.57 4.66 3.03
C GLU A 42 0.55 3.88 2.18
N ALA A 43 0.57 2.54 2.24
CA ALA A 43 -0.41 1.70 1.56
C ALA A 43 -1.82 1.85 2.12
N ARG A 44 -1.98 2.09 3.43
CA ARG A 44 -3.28 2.41 4.05
C ARG A 44 -3.77 3.79 3.65
N GLU A 45 -2.89 4.79 3.52
CA GLU A 45 -3.27 6.11 3.01
C GLU A 45 -3.76 6.04 1.56
N ALA A 46 -3.03 5.33 0.70
CA ALA A 46 -3.45 5.09 -0.68
C ALA A 46 -4.79 4.34 -0.73
N LEU A 47 -5.01 3.37 0.18
CA LEU A 47 -6.26 2.63 0.27
C LEU A 47 -7.42 3.55 0.65
N SER A 48 -7.22 4.41 1.64
CA SER A 48 -8.20 5.41 2.08
C SER A 48 -8.61 6.32 0.91
N GLN A 49 -7.64 6.83 0.14
CA GLN A 49 -7.92 7.65 -1.04
C GLN A 49 -8.73 6.89 -2.10
N LEU A 50 -8.43 5.61 -2.31
CA LEU A 50 -9.13 4.75 -3.28
C LEU A 50 -10.56 4.39 -2.88
N THR A 51 -10.81 4.16 -1.58
CA THR A 51 -12.15 3.80 -1.07
C THR A 51 -13.04 5.01 -0.81
N GLY A 52 -12.54 6.22 -1.06
CA GLY A 52 -13.30 7.44 -0.83
C GLY A 52 -12.93 8.11 0.48
N GLY A 53 -11.70 8.61 0.55
CA GLY A 53 -11.40 9.89 1.19
C GLY A 53 -12.16 11.04 0.50
N ALA A 54 -13.48 10.92 0.42
CA ALA A 54 -14.43 12.01 0.34
C ALA A 54 -14.56 12.60 1.75
N VAL A 55 -13.48 13.14 2.28
CA VAL A 55 -13.57 14.18 3.31
C VAL A 55 -13.37 15.47 2.54
N THR A 56 -14.50 16.01 2.10
CA THR A 56 -14.76 17.40 1.71
C THR A 56 -13.59 18.36 1.91
N GLY A 57 -13.08 18.86 0.80
CA GLY A 57 -12.43 20.16 0.66
C GLY A 57 -13.00 20.84 -0.58
#